data_AF-A0A5N5FLS3-F1
#
_entry.id   AF-A0A5N5FLS3-F1
#
_cell.length_a   1.000
_cell.length_b   1.000
_cell.length_c   1.000
_cell.angle_alpha   90.00
_cell.angle_beta   90.00
_cell.angle_gamma   90.00
#
_symmetry.space_group_name_H-M   'P 1'
#
loop_
_entity.id
_entity.type
_entity.pdbx_description
1 polymer ?
#
loop_
_entity_poly.entity_id
_entity_poly.type
_entity_poly.pdbx_seq_one_letter_code
_entity_poly.pdbx_strand_id
1 'polypeptide(L)'
;MELVHWFRVLLWIAMTLLTFQYASNVEGRYHYHKRNKSASPPPTPAEDRGSPSPPSIAPPTLVEKPVAPPTPAEDRGSPSPPSIVPPTPVEEPVAPPIPAEEPVAPSTPSIAPPTPVEEPVAPPTPAEKPVAPSTPSGIAPPTPVEEPVAPPTPAEEPVAPPTPAEEPVAPSTPSITPPTPSPHVPSDPYPNDPGNNSSNSSDCVFNVMDYGAVGDGSADDTAAFRQAWKEACAVESGVVLAPSDYCFKIISTIFSGPCQPGLVFQVDGVLMPPDGPETWPTKDSLNQWLVFYRLNQMTFTGTGTIEGNGQKWWDLPCKPHRGPKGSTLPGPCDSPAMIRFFMSSNLVVRGLRIQNSPKFHMKFDGCEGVLIEKISISSPKLSPNTDGIHIENTKSVAIYDSMISNGDDCISIGTGCANVDIMGVTCGPSHGISIGSLGVHNSQACVSNITVRNAVIRESDNGVRIKTWQGGTGCVSGILFENIQMENVLNCLLVDQYYCLSKGCLNQTSAVLVTDLTYRNIKGTYDVRTPPIHFACSDTVACRNITLSEVELYPHEGELMDDPFCWNAYGIQETAIIPPIDCLQEGEPQAAAEVSEYTC
;
A
#
# COMPACT_ATOMS: atom_id res chain seq x y z
N MET A 1 30.35 27.81 40.53
CA MET A 1 29.23 28.51 39.84
C MET A 1 29.54 28.80 38.38
N GLU A 2 30.77 29.18 38.01
CA GLU A 2 31.12 29.49 36.61
C GLU A 2 31.05 28.29 35.65
N LEU A 3 31.41 27.07 36.08
CA LEU A 3 31.42 25.89 35.19
C LEU A 3 30.02 25.53 34.66
N VAL A 4 28.99 25.70 35.50
CA VAL A 4 27.58 25.44 35.13
C VAL A 4 27.05 26.51 34.18
N HIS A 5 27.54 27.75 34.32
CA HIS A 5 27.20 28.84 33.42
C HIS A 5 27.78 28.60 32.02
N TRP A 6 29.05 28.19 31.93
CA TRP A 6 29.68 27.84 30.67
C TRP A 6 29.06 26.62 30.00
N PHE A 7 28.62 25.61 30.77
CA PHE A 7 27.94 24.45 30.23
C PHE A 7 26.57 24.81 29.63
N ARG A 8 25.81 25.70 30.28
CA ARG A 8 24.54 26.21 29.75
C ARG A 8 24.71 27.07 28.50
N VAL A 9 25.76 27.88 28.45
CA VAL A 9 26.09 28.69 27.26
C VAL A 9 26.49 27.79 26.08
N LEU A 10 27.29 26.75 26.31
CA LEU A 10 27.65 25.77 25.28
C LEU A 10 26.45 24.96 24.79
N LEU A 11 25.55 24.54 25.70
CA LEU A 11 24.32 23.83 25.33
C LEU A 11 23.39 24.73 24.51
N TRP A 12 23.29 26.01 24.87
CA TRP A 12 22.49 26.99 24.13
C TRP A 12 23.07 27.28 22.75
N ILE A 13 24.39 27.41 22.62
CA ILE A 13 25.06 27.56 21.32
C ILE A 13 24.87 26.29 20.46
N ALA A 14 24.98 25.10 21.05
CA ALA A 14 24.78 23.83 20.34
C ALA A 14 23.32 23.66 19.86
N MET A 15 22.33 23.99 20.70
CA MET A 15 20.91 24.00 20.29
C MET A 15 20.64 25.05 19.21
N THR A 16 21.20 26.25 19.34
CA THR A 16 21.00 27.34 18.37
C THR A 16 21.62 27.00 17.01
N LEU A 17 22.78 26.34 17.00
CA LEU A 17 23.42 25.83 15.79
C LEU A 17 22.63 24.66 15.18
N LEU A 18 22.07 23.75 16.00
CA LEU A 18 21.19 22.69 15.51
C LEU A 18 19.92 23.26 14.87
N THR A 19 19.29 24.26 15.48
CA THR A 19 18.10 24.92 14.92
C THR A 19 18.41 25.71 13.64
N PHE A 20 19.56 26.39 13.57
CA PHE A 20 19.98 27.07 12.34
C PHE A 20 20.31 26.10 11.21
N GLN A 21 20.89 24.94 11.52
CA GLN A 21 21.22 23.92 10.52
C GLN A 21 20.00 23.13 10.04
N TYR A 22 18.94 23.04 10.87
CA TYR A 22 17.64 22.50 10.49
C TYR A 22 16.82 23.53 9.66
N ALA A 23 16.78 24.80 10.07
CA ALA A 23 16.08 25.87 9.36
C ALA A 23 16.70 26.17 7.98
N SER A 24 18.04 26.18 7.88
CA SER A 24 18.75 26.43 6.61
C SER A 24 18.56 25.31 5.57
N ASN A 25 18.10 24.11 5.96
CA ASN A 25 17.77 23.02 5.05
C ASN A 25 16.33 23.09 4.50
N VAL A 26 15.49 23.98 5.04
CA VAL A 26 14.08 24.15 4.63
C VAL A 26 13.86 25.47 3.89
N GLU A 27 14.58 26.55 4.23
CA GLU A 27 14.40 27.88 3.59
C GLU A 27 15.12 28.05 2.24
N GLY A 28 16.05 27.17 1.89
CA GLY A 28 16.81 27.25 0.63
C GLY A 28 15.98 27.14 -0.66
N ARG A 29 14.71 26.72 -0.58
CA ARG A 29 13.78 26.65 -1.73
C ARG A 29 12.76 27.80 -1.79
N TYR A 30 12.48 28.49 -0.68
CA TYR A 30 11.50 29.59 -0.67
C TYR A 30 12.01 30.86 -1.37
N HIS A 31 13.32 31.09 -1.40
CA HIS A 31 13.88 32.33 -1.96
C HIS A 31 14.15 32.33 -3.47
N TYR A 32 14.14 31.18 -4.15
CA TYR A 32 14.44 31.13 -5.58
C TYR A 32 13.31 31.71 -6.45
N HIS A 33 12.06 31.64 -6.00
CA HIS A 33 10.89 32.02 -6.80
C HIS A 33 10.50 33.50 -6.76
N LYS A 34 11.12 34.32 -5.88
CA LYS A 34 10.86 35.77 -5.86
C LYS A 34 11.73 36.57 -6.83
N ARG A 35 12.77 35.98 -7.44
CA ARG A 35 13.82 36.74 -8.15
C ARG A 35 13.85 36.62 -9.68
N ASN A 36 13.09 35.73 -10.30
CA ASN A 36 13.08 35.59 -11.77
C ASN A 36 11.74 36.00 -12.40
N LYS A 37 11.44 37.31 -12.36
CA LYS A 37 10.66 37.96 -13.41
C LYS A 37 11.61 38.90 -14.16
N SER A 38 11.87 38.56 -15.42
CA SER A 38 12.65 39.29 -16.45
C SER A 38 14.03 38.70 -16.76
N ALA A 39 14.06 37.77 -17.72
CA ALA A 39 15.19 37.61 -18.64
C ALA A 39 14.71 36.90 -19.93
N SER A 40 15.07 37.47 -21.08
CA SER A 40 14.77 37.01 -22.44
C SER A 40 15.45 35.68 -22.80
N PRO A 41 14.94 34.93 -23.81
CA PRO A 41 15.45 33.59 -24.11
C PRO A 41 16.80 33.59 -24.86
N PRO A 42 17.68 32.59 -24.65
CA PRO A 42 18.92 32.39 -25.41
C PRO A 42 18.68 31.57 -26.71
N PRO A 43 19.65 31.59 -27.66
CA PRO A 43 19.42 31.10 -29.03
C PRO A 43 19.54 29.57 -29.15
N THR A 44 18.85 29.04 -30.16
CA THR A 44 18.80 27.64 -30.60
C THR A 44 20.17 27.10 -31.06
N PRO A 45 20.53 25.84 -30.74
CA PRO A 45 21.61 25.13 -31.41
C PRO A 45 21.10 24.18 -32.51
N ALA A 46 22.03 23.95 -33.45
CA ALA A 46 21.87 23.39 -34.79
C ALA A 46 21.63 21.87 -34.85
N GLU A 47 21.10 21.45 -36.00
CA GLU A 47 20.93 20.07 -36.47
C GLU A 47 22.23 19.26 -36.41
N ASP A 48 22.16 18.02 -35.90
CA ASP A 48 23.14 16.98 -36.21
C ASP A 48 22.45 15.71 -36.69
N ARG A 49 23.05 15.11 -37.72
CA ARG A 49 22.51 14.04 -38.56
C ARG A 49 22.87 12.67 -38.00
N GLY A 50 21.84 11.86 -37.79
CA GLY A 50 21.73 10.42 -38.09
C GLY A 50 22.88 9.45 -37.81
N SER A 51 22.60 8.43 -37.00
CA SER A 51 23.07 7.05 -37.20
C SER A 51 22.18 6.03 -36.44
N PRO A 52 22.13 4.76 -36.88
CA PRO A 52 20.89 3.98 -36.98
C PRO A 52 20.60 3.03 -35.81
N SER A 53 19.32 2.66 -35.70
CA SER A 53 18.75 1.71 -34.73
C SER A 53 19.28 0.26 -34.89
N PRO A 54 19.42 -0.50 -33.79
CA PRO A 54 19.75 -1.93 -33.86
C PRO A 54 18.54 -2.80 -34.24
N PRO A 55 18.74 -3.96 -34.92
CA PRO A 55 17.66 -4.79 -35.41
C PRO A 55 17.02 -5.67 -34.33
N SER A 56 15.72 -5.92 -34.53
CA SER A 56 14.85 -6.82 -33.77
C SER A 56 15.29 -8.28 -33.88
N ILE A 57 15.45 -8.97 -32.74
CA ILE A 57 15.76 -10.40 -32.67
C ILE A 57 14.45 -11.16 -32.41
N ALA A 58 14.05 -11.98 -33.39
CA ALA A 58 12.98 -12.96 -33.27
C ALA A 58 13.44 -14.21 -32.48
N PRO A 59 12.55 -14.92 -31.77
CA PRO A 59 12.90 -16.06 -30.93
C PRO A 59 13.23 -17.32 -31.76
N PRO A 60 14.18 -18.17 -31.31
CA PRO A 60 14.56 -19.38 -32.05
C PRO A 60 13.54 -20.51 -31.86
N THR A 61 13.18 -21.13 -32.98
CA THR A 61 12.48 -22.41 -33.11
C THR A 61 13.41 -23.56 -32.74
N LEU A 62 13.01 -24.39 -31.78
CA LEU A 62 13.69 -25.65 -31.45
C LEU A 62 13.06 -26.80 -32.25
N VAL A 63 13.92 -27.47 -33.03
CA VAL A 63 13.62 -28.71 -33.76
C VAL A 63 14.04 -29.87 -32.86
N GLU A 64 13.08 -30.70 -32.43
CA GLU A 64 13.35 -31.96 -31.74
C GLU A 64 13.87 -33.02 -32.72
N LYS A 65 14.93 -33.74 -32.32
CA LYS A 65 15.27 -35.07 -32.85
C LYS A 65 15.26 -36.07 -31.68
N PRO A 66 14.74 -37.29 -31.86
CA PRO A 66 14.56 -38.24 -30.76
C PRO A 66 15.85 -39.03 -30.51
N VAL A 67 16.19 -39.23 -29.23
CA VAL A 67 17.21 -40.19 -28.78
C VAL A 67 16.50 -41.34 -28.07
N ALA A 68 16.81 -42.56 -28.50
CA ALA A 68 16.27 -43.82 -28.00
C ALA A 68 16.83 -44.21 -26.62
N PRO A 69 16.10 -45.02 -25.82
CA PRO A 69 16.51 -45.40 -24.46
C PRO A 69 17.45 -46.62 -24.46
N PRO A 70 18.35 -46.75 -23.46
CA PRO A 70 19.03 -48.02 -23.19
C PRO A 70 18.22 -48.91 -22.23
N THR A 71 18.21 -50.20 -22.54
CA THR A 71 17.65 -51.34 -21.80
C THR A 71 18.47 -51.72 -20.56
N PRO A 72 17.89 -52.48 -19.60
CA PRO A 72 18.52 -52.81 -18.32
C PRO A 72 19.36 -54.10 -18.38
N ALA A 73 20.34 -54.20 -17.49
CA ALA A 73 21.06 -55.44 -17.20
C ALA A 73 20.76 -55.90 -15.76
N GLU A 74 20.40 -57.18 -15.63
CA GLU A 74 20.25 -57.93 -14.39
C GLU A 74 21.63 -58.30 -13.79
N ASP A 75 21.71 -58.37 -12.45
CA ASP A 75 21.77 -59.64 -11.69
C ASP A 75 22.64 -59.56 -10.40
N ARG A 76 22.06 -60.14 -9.35
CA ARG A 76 22.66 -60.85 -8.19
C ARG A 76 23.49 -60.12 -7.12
N GLY A 77 22.98 -60.19 -5.88
CA GLY A 77 23.82 -60.29 -4.68
C GLY A 77 23.18 -59.83 -3.37
N SER A 78 22.40 -60.69 -2.69
CA SER A 78 22.11 -60.56 -1.25
C SER A 78 23.36 -60.86 -0.42
N PRO A 79 23.50 -60.25 0.78
CA PRO A 79 23.20 -61.04 1.99
C PRO A 79 22.49 -60.27 3.12
N SER A 80 21.86 -61.06 3.99
CA SER A 80 21.04 -60.75 5.17
C SER A 80 21.85 -60.20 6.38
N PRO A 81 21.18 -59.73 7.46
CA PRO A 81 21.69 -58.70 8.38
C PRO A 81 22.31 -59.25 9.68
N PRO A 82 22.96 -58.40 10.51
CA PRO A 82 23.18 -58.70 11.91
C PRO A 82 22.27 -57.89 12.86
N SER A 83 21.58 -58.68 13.70
CA SER A 83 21.11 -58.51 15.07
C SER A 83 21.11 -57.14 15.79
N ILE A 84 19.93 -56.90 16.34
CA ILE A 84 19.54 -56.00 17.43
C ILE A 84 20.31 -56.31 18.73
N VAL A 85 20.82 -55.28 19.40
CA VAL A 85 21.04 -55.23 20.85
C VAL A 85 20.60 -53.84 21.35
N PRO A 86 19.76 -53.73 22.40
CA PRO A 86 19.29 -52.46 22.93
C PRO A 86 20.24 -51.91 24.01
N PRO A 87 20.42 -50.59 24.16
CA PRO A 87 20.93 -50.02 25.39
C PRO A 87 19.78 -49.62 26.33
N THR A 88 19.96 -50.00 27.58
CA THR A 88 19.20 -49.72 28.80
C THR A 88 19.13 -48.21 29.15
N PRO A 89 18.17 -47.80 30.00
CA PRO A 89 17.85 -46.41 30.26
C PRO A 89 18.84 -45.77 31.24
N VAL A 90 19.15 -44.49 31.02
CA VAL A 90 19.88 -43.65 31.97
C VAL A 90 18.90 -42.64 32.56
N GLU A 91 18.71 -42.73 33.88
CA GLU A 91 17.99 -41.75 34.71
C GLU A 91 18.79 -40.44 34.82
N GLU A 92 18.12 -39.33 34.51
CA GLU A 92 18.01 -38.02 35.20
C GLU A 92 19.22 -37.34 35.92
N PRO A 93 19.29 -35.99 35.88
CA PRO A 93 18.57 -35.21 36.90
C PRO A 93 17.76 -34.02 36.38
N VAL A 94 16.55 -33.94 36.92
CA VAL A 94 15.59 -32.82 36.90
C VAL A 94 16.23 -31.53 37.42
N ALA A 95 16.11 -30.45 36.65
CA ALA A 95 16.31 -29.08 37.14
C ALA A 95 14.98 -28.54 37.71
N PRO A 96 15.00 -27.80 38.83
CA PRO A 96 13.79 -27.35 39.51
C PRO A 96 13.05 -26.24 38.70
N PRO A 97 11.71 -26.17 38.80
CA PRO A 97 10.92 -25.17 38.10
C PRO A 97 11.10 -23.78 38.71
N ILE A 98 11.30 -22.80 37.84
CA ILE A 98 11.27 -21.36 38.13
C ILE A 98 9.81 -20.99 38.46
N PRO A 99 9.52 -20.27 39.56
CA PRO A 99 8.15 -19.87 39.88
C PRO A 99 7.64 -18.84 38.87
N ALA A 100 6.41 -19.04 38.40
CA ALA A 100 5.66 -18.09 37.60
C ALA A 100 5.42 -16.80 38.40
N GLU A 101 5.77 -15.65 37.82
CA GLU A 101 5.30 -14.34 38.30
C GLU A 101 3.82 -14.17 37.93
N GLU A 102 2.98 -13.91 38.93
CA GLU A 102 1.60 -13.47 38.76
C GLU A 102 1.55 -12.08 38.10
N PRO A 103 0.53 -11.80 37.28
CA PRO A 103 0.38 -10.48 36.67
C PRO A 103 -0.03 -9.45 37.73
N VAL A 104 0.85 -8.47 37.95
CA VAL A 104 0.58 -7.27 38.75
C VAL A 104 -0.52 -6.46 38.05
N ALA A 105 -1.68 -6.35 38.69
CA ALA A 105 -2.76 -5.46 38.29
C ALA A 105 -2.32 -3.99 38.34
N PRO A 106 -2.72 -3.13 37.38
CA PRO A 106 -2.35 -1.72 37.42
C PRO A 106 -3.14 -0.98 38.51
N SER A 107 -2.40 -0.43 39.47
CA SER A 107 -2.89 0.50 40.47
C SER A 107 -3.33 1.82 39.82
N THR A 108 -4.61 2.14 39.96
CA THR A 108 -5.20 3.44 39.63
C THR A 108 -4.78 4.50 40.65
N PRO A 109 -4.28 5.68 40.23
CA PRO A 109 -4.25 6.85 41.08
C PRO A 109 -5.58 7.60 40.95
N SER A 110 -6.36 7.56 42.02
CA SER A 110 -7.49 8.46 42.27
C SER A 110 -6.96 9.88 42.46
N ILE A 111 -7.34 10.80 41.57
CA ILE A 111 -7.22 12.24 41.80
C ILE A 111 -8.63 12.80 41.93
N ALA A 112 -8.91 13.33 43.13
CA ALA A 112 -10.13 14.03 43.46
C ALA A 112 -10.21 15.40 42.73
N PRO A 113 -11.42 15.88 42.40
CA PRO A 113 -11.60 17.12 41.63
C PRO A 113 -11.48 18.35 42.54
N PRO A 114 -10.91 19.48 42.07
CA PRO A 114 -11.13 20.76 42.72
C PRO A 114 -12.46 21.37 42.25
N THR A 115 -13.33 21.64 43.22
CA THR A 115 -14.55 22.46 43.11
C THR A 115 -14.22 23.96 42.91
N PRO A 116 -15.21 24.76 42.42
CA PRO A 116 -14.98 25.97 41.63
C PRO A 116 -14.95 27.26 42.47
N VAL A 117 -14.27 28.29 41.97
CA VAL A 117 -14.38 29.66 42.50
C VAL A 117 -14.55 30.66 41.34
N GLU A 118 -15.73 31.28 41.33
CA GLU A 118 -16.16 32.61 40.87
C GLU A 118 -15.83 33.16 39.46
N GLU A 119 -16.90 33.19 38.66
CA GLU A 119 -17.51 34.28 37.85
C GLU A 119 -16.73 35.46 37.21
N PRO A 120 -17.29 36.03 36.11
CA PRO A 120 -16.53 36.61 35.00
C PRO A 120 -16.50 38.15 35.02
N VAL A 121 -15.42 38.72 34.46
CA VAL A 121 -15.37 40.15 34.11
C VAL A 121 -15.50 40.28 32.59
N ALA A 122 -16.59 40.90 32.16
CA ALA A 122 -16.92 41.26 30.78
C ALA A 122 -16.17 42.55 30.33
N PRO A 123 -16.16 42.87 29.02
CA PRO A 123 -15.10 43.63 28.36
C PRO A 123 -15.38 45.14 28.26
N PRO A 124 -14.38 45.95 27.85
CA PRO A 124 -14.64 47.28 27.30
C PRO A 124 -14.33 47.36 25.79
N THR A 125 -15.33 47.80 25.02
CA THR A 125 -15.23 48.55 23.75
C THR A 125 -16.20 49.74 23.86
N PRO A 126 -16.20 50.77 22.98
CA PRO A 126 -15.28 51.14 21.89
C PRO A 126 -14.89 52.65 21.89
N ALA A 127 -13.96 53.07 21.01
CA ALA A 127 -13.87 54.49 20.61
C ALA A 127 -13.30 54.68 19.17
N GLU A 128 -14.20 55.18 18.32
CA GLU A 128 -14.09 56.20 17.25
C GLU A 128 -13.15 56.11 16.03
N LYS A 129 -13.79 56.30 14.86
CA LYS A 129 -13.29 56.71 13.54
C LYS A 129 -12.74 58.16 13.55
N PRO A 130 -11.95 58.54 12.53
CA PRO A 130 -12.50 59.45 11.50
C PRO A 130 -12.08 59.07 10.05
N VAL A 131 -13.00 59.04 9.08
CA VAL A 131 -13.31 60.06 8.05
C VAL A 131 -12.33 60.09 6.86
N ALA A 132 -12.90 59.88 5.66
CA ALA A 132 -12.30 59.99 4.33
C ALA A 132 -12.22 61.45 3.83
N PRO A 133 -11.52 61.67 2.69
CA PRO A 133 -12.01 62.66 1.73
C PRO A 133 -12.06 62.16 0.27
N SER A 134 -13.26 62.32 -0.31
CA SER A 134 -13.59 62.85 -1.64
C SER A 134 -12.69 62.64 -2.87
N THR A 135 -13.34 62.12 -3.93
CA THR A 135 -13.05 62.24 -5.36
C THR A 135 -12.99 63.68 -5.89
N PRO A 136 -12.49 63.88 -7.12
CA PRO A 136 -13.42 64.37 -8.16
C PRO A 136 -13.24 63.73 -9.55
N SER A 137 -14.37 63.70 -10.29
CA SER A 137 -14.62 63.84 -11.74
C SER A 137 -13.53 63.43 -12.74
N GLY A 138 -13.77 62.62 -13.78
CA GLY A 138 -14.90 62.59 -14.70
C GLY A 138 -14.34 62.71 -16.13
N ILE A 139 -14.91 61.97 -17.10
CA ILE A 139 -15.00 62.22 -18.56
C ILE A 139 -15.28 60.87 -19.26
N ALA A 140 -16.35 60.84 -20.04
CA ALA A 140 -16.67 59.87 -21.10
C ALA A 140 -17.18 60.69 -22.32
N PRO A 141 -17.49 60.08 -23.47
CA PRO A 141 -16.70 59.22 -24.38
C PRO A 141 -16.54 59.92 -25.76
N PRO A 142 -16.12 59.21 -26.83
CA PRO A 142 -17.01 59.16 -27.99
C PRO A 142 -17.02 57.83 -28.78
N THR A 143 -18.20 57.53 -29.35
CA THR A 143 -18.51 56.70 -30.54
C THR A 143 -19.10 57.62 -31.63
N PRO A 144 -19.59 57.20 -32.84
CA PRO A 144 -19.47 55.97 -33.67
C PRO A 144 -19.16 56.25 -35.18
N VAL A 145 -18.89 55.25 -36.04
CA VAL A 145 -19.18 55.21 -37.52
C VAL A 145 -19.13 53.73 -38.02
N GLU A 146 -20.27 53.06 -38.25
CA GLU A 146 -20.98 52.64 -39.51
C GLU A 146 -20.58 51.30 -40.19
N GLU A 147 -21.62 50.51 -40.52
CA GLU A 147 -21.68 49.30 -41.37
C GLU A 147 -21.65 49.62 -42.89
N PRO A 148 -21.66 48.61 -43.80
CA PRO A 148 -22.95 48.17 -44.38
C PRO A 148 -23.11 46.66 -44.79
N VAL A 149 -24.33 46.14 -44.55
CA VAL A 149 -25.25 45.41 -45.49
C VAL A 149 -25.08 43.89 -45.79
N ALA A 150 -26.16 43.12 -45.48
CA ALA A 150 -26.49 41.71 -45.83
C ALA A 150 -27.19 41.59 -47.24
N PRO A 151 -27.69 40.45 -47.82
CA PRO A 151 -28.39 39.26 -47.23
C PRO A 151 -28.19 37.92 -48.04
N PRO A 152 -29.09 36.87 -48.07
CA PRO A 152 -30.19 36.43 -47.19
C PRO A 152 -30.15 34.92 -46.72
N THR A 153 -31.08 34.62 -45.80
CA THR A 153 -31.53 33.35 -45.17
C THR A 153 -32.12 32.27 -46.09
N PRO A 154 -32.28 31.02 -45.58
CA PRO A 154 -33.60 30.36 -45.67
C PRO A 154 -34.08 29.57 -44.42
N ALA A 155 -35.37 29.82 -44.14
CA ALA A 155 -36.46 29.09 -43.44
C ALA A 155 -36.29 27.68 -42.81
N GLU A 156 -36.67 27.59 -41.53
CA GLU A 156 -37.51 26.54 -40.89
C GLU A 156 -38.97 27.05 -40.88
N GLU A 157 -40.09 26.32 -40.78
CA GLU A 157 -40.51 24.92 -40.48
C GLU A 157 -42.03 24.82 -40.90
N PRO A 158 -42.79 23.72 -40.69
CA PRO A 158 -43.74 23.79 -39.57
C PRO A 158 -44.07 22.45 -38.87
N VAL A 159 -44.01 22.48 -37.53
CA VAL A 159 -44.68 21.52 -36.63
C VAL A 159 -46.08 22.04 -36.24
N ALA A 160 -47.04 21.13 -36.11
CA ALA A 160 -48.47 21.36 -35.86
C ALA A 160 -48.81 21.59 -34.36
N PRO A 161 -50.00 22.13 -34.02
CA PRO A 161 -50.27 22.81 -32.74
C PRO A 161 -50.86 21.93 -31.61
N PRO A 162 -50.87 22.40 -30.35
CA PRO A 162 -51.45 21.69 -29.21
C PRO A 162 -52.87 22.15 -28.85
N THR A 163 -53.59 21.30 -28.11
CA THR A 163 -54.91 21.57 -27.48
C THR A 163 -54.93 20.98 -26.04
N PRO A 164 -55.84 21.39 -25.14
CA PRO A 164 -55.44 22.03 -23.88
C PRO A 164 -55.80 21.25 -22.60
N ALA A 165 -55.34 21.83 -21.48
CA ALA A 165 -55.36 21.34 -20.10
C ALA A 165 -56.74 21.07 -19.46
N GLU A 166 -56.75 20.14 -18.51
CA GLU A 166 -57.75 20.03 -17.43
C GLU A 166 -57.07 20.13 -16.06
N GLU A 167 -57.78 20.78 -15.13
CA GLU A 167 -57.39 21.20 -13.77
C GLU A 167 -57.60 20.08 -12.70
N PRO A 168 -57.17 20.27 -11.42
CA PRO A 168 -56.65 19.21 -10.56
C PRO A 168 -57.68 18.58 -9.61
N VAL A 169 -57.43 17.32 -9.22
CA VAL A 169 -58.09 16.65 -8.08
C VAL A 169 -57.09 16.44 -6.94
N ALA A 170 -57.44 16.93 -5.76
CA ALA A 170 -56.69 16.85 -4.50
C ALA A 170 -56.98 15.52 -3.74
N PRO A 171 -56.31 15.21 -2.61
CA PRO A 171 -55.59 13.96 -2.43
C PRO A 171 -56.34 12.89 -1.63
N SER A 172 -56.03 11.62 -1.90
CA SER A 172 -56.26 10.50 -0.99
C SER A 172 -54.92 9.80 -0.68
N THR A 173 -54.57 9.77 0.61
CA THR A 173 -53.55 8.90 1.20
C THR A 173 -54.26 7.85 2.08
N PRO A 174 -53.63 6.75 2.51
CA PRO A 174 -52.44 6.04 2.01
C PRO A 174 -52.70 4.53 1.84
N SER A 175 -51.91 3.85 1.01
CA SER A 175 -51.70 2.40 1.14
C SER A 175 -50.24 2.07 0.86
N ILE A 176 -49.57 1.63 1.91
CA ILE A 176 -48.19 1.14 1.94
C ILE A 176 -48.15 -0.20 1.20
N THR A 177 -47.37 -0.27 0.13
CA THR A 177 -46.99 -1.53 -0.53
C THR A 177 -45.47 -1.69 -0.41
N PRO A 178 -44.97 -2.88 -0.06
CA PRO A 178 -43.58 -3.09 0.36
C PRO A 178 -42.58 -3.04 -0.80
N PRO A 179 -41.29 -2.75 -0.53
CA PRO A 179 -40.26 -2.64 -1.56
C PRO A 179 -39.96 -4.00 -2.21
N THR A 180 -39.77 -3.95 -3.52
CA THR A 180 -39.28 -5.00 -4.43
C THR A 180 -37.95 -5.61 -3.93
N PRO A 181 -37.72 -6.93 -4.06
CA PRO A 181 -36.58 -7.59 -3.44
C PRO A 181 -35.25 -7.26 -4.13
N SER A 182 -34.24 -7.01 -3.29
CA SER A 182 -32.82 -6.87 -3.64
C SER A 182 -32.27 -8.07 -4.40
N PRO A 183 -31.25 -7.91 -5.26
CA PRO A 183 -30.55 -9.02 -5.87
C PRO A 183 -29.92 -9.92 -4.80
N HIS A 184 -30.12 -11.23 -4.93
CA HIS A 184 -29.70 -12.29 -4.03
C HIS A 184 -28.20 -12.20 -3.67
N VAL A 185 -27.93 -11.99 -2.39
CA VAL A 185 -26.67 -12.32 -1.71
C VAL A 185 -26.63 -13.85 -1.56
N PRO A 186 -25.58 -14.56 -2.01
CA PRO A 186 -25.38 -15.95 -1.65
C PRO A 186 -25.11 -16.03 -0.15
N SER A 187 -26.02 -16.64 0.59
CA SER A 187 -25.84 -16.95 2.01
C SER A 187 -24.78 -18.05 2.18
N ASP A 188 -23.86 -17.82 3.11
CA ASP A 188 -22.86 -18.76 3.62
C ASP A 188 -23.42 -20.18 3.84
N PRO A 189 -22.70 -21.24 3.43
CA PRO A 189 -22.92 -22.57 3.98
C PRO A 189 -21.99 -22.75 5.19
N TYR A 190 -22.50 -22.51 6.40
CA TYR A 190 -21.90 -23.16 7.58
C TYR A 190 -22.26 -24.66 7.55
N PRO A 191 -21.31 -25.57 7.85
CA PRO A 191 -21.53 -27.01 7.73
C PRO A 191 -22.32 -27.55 8.93
N ASN A 192 -23.36 -28.32 8.65
CA ASN A 192 -24.00 -29.19 9.63
C ASN A 192 -23.23 -30.53 9.74
N ASP A 193 -22.95 -30.93 10.98
CA ASP A 193 -22.36 -32.21 11.44
C ASP A 193 -23.35 -33.41 11.25
N PRO A 194 -22.95 -34.71 11.21
CA PRO A 194 -23.08 -35.52 10.01
C PRO A 194 -24.06 -36.70 10.18
N GLY A 195 -24.83 -36.96 9.13
CA GLY A 195 -25.53 -38.23 8.96
C GLY A 195 -24.59 -39.26 8.33
N ASN A 196 -24.15 -40.21 9.14
CA ASN A 196 -23.40 -41.41 8.79
C ASN A 196 -23.79 -42.03 7.45
N ASN A 197 -22.92 -41.90 6.45
CA ASN A 197 -22.85 -42.84 5.32
C ASN A 197 -21.37 -43.01 4.94
N SER A 198 -20.80 -44.08 5.47
CA SER A 198 -19.47 -44.58 5.19
C SER A 198 -19.30 -44.94 3.71
N SER A 199 -18.69 -44.04 2.95
CA SER A 199 -17.84 -44.37 1.81
C SER A 199 -16.53 -43.62 2.03
N ASN A 200 -15.43 -44.35 2.27
CA ASN A 200 -14.06 -43.85 2.41
C ASN A 200 -13.78 -42.59 1.57
N SER A 201 -13.90 -41.39 2.17
CA SER A 201 -13.07 -40.26 1.79
C SER A 201 -11.82 -40.35 2.66
N SER A 202 -10.84 -41.13 2.20
CA SER A 202 -9.47 -40.67 2.45
C SER A 202 -9.37 -39.35 1.69
N ASP A 203 -9.66 -38.25 2.37
CA ASP A 203 -9.57 -36.90 1.81
C ASP A 203 -8.24 -36.78 1.08
N CYS A 204 -8.21 -36.08 -0.07
CA CYS A 204 -7.01 -35.91 -0.91
C CYS A 204 -5.97 -35.03 -0.21
N VAL A 205 -5.51 -35.44 0.96
CA VAL A 205 -4.59 -34.76 1.85
C VAL A 205 -3.22 -35.38 1.68
N PHE A 206 -2.31 -34.57 1.20
CA PHE A 206 -0.91 -34.86 0.95
C PHE A 206 -0.12 -34.25 2.11
N ASN A 207 -0.11 -34.95 3.24
CA ASN A 207 0.65 -34.54 4.43
C ASN A 207 2.14 -34.65 4.13
N VAL A 208 2.89 -33.55 4.26
CA VAL A 208 4.32 -33.50 3.93
C VAL A 208 5.17 -34.51 4.71
N MET A 209 4.70 -34.94 5.89
CA MET A 209 5.34 -36.00 6.68
C MET A 209 5.38 -37.34 5.93
N ASP A 210 4.34 -37.66 5.17
CA ASP A 210 4.26 -38.89 4.37
C ASP A 210 5.23 -38.89 3.18
N TYR A 211 5.75 -37.71 2.84
CA TYR A 211 6.75 -37.49 1.78
C TYR A 211 8.17 -37.33 2.34
N GLY A 212 8.38 -37.62 3.63
CA GLY A 212 9.69 -37.63 4.27
C GLY A 212 10.14 -36.30 4.83
N ALA A 213 9.24 -35.34 5.05
CA ALA A 213 9.57 -34.15 5.84
C ALA A 213 9.94 -34.56 7.27
N VAL A 214 10.96 -33.92 7.84
CA VAL A 214 11.43 -34.12 9.21
C VAL A 214 10.71 -33.16 10.15
N GLY A 215 10.57 -31.89 9.75
CA GLY A 215 9.81 -30.89 10.53
C GLY A 215 10.47 -30.47 11.85
N ASP A 216 11.80 -30.51 11.94
CA ASP A 216 12.61 -30.16 13.12
C ASP A 216 13.21 -28.73 13.07
N GLY A 217 12.86 -27.94 12.06
CA GLY A 217 13.39 -26.60 11.77
C GLY A 217 14.83 -26.58 11.25
N SER A 218 15.45 -27.75 11.08
CA SER A 218 16.88 -27.89 10.80
C SER A 218 17.17 -28.69 9.53
N ALA A 219 16.41 -29.75 9.25
CA ALA A 219 16.47 -30.48 8.00
C ALA A 219 15.92 -29.63 6.83
N ASP A 220 16.38 -29.88 5.62
CA ASP A 220 15.77 -29.27 4.42
C ASP A 220 14.58 -30.13 3.96
N ASP A 221 13.37 -29.65 4.25
CA ASP A 221 12.12 -30.36 3.96
C ASP A 221 11.58 -30.09 2.55
N THR A 222 12.32 -29.33 1.74
CA THR A 222 11.88 -28.87 0.42
C THR A 222 11.48 -30.01 -0.52
N ALA A 223 12.20 -31.14 -0.49
CA ALA A 223 11.91 -32.27 -1.36
C ALA A 223 10.54 -32.90 -1.04
N ALA A 224 10.20 -33.00 0.25
CA ALA A 224 8.92 -33.52 0.70
C ALA A 224 7.75 -32.61 0.26
N PHE A 225 7.90 -31.29 0.46
CA PHE A 225 6.91 -30.32 0.00
C PHE A 225 6.71 -30.34 -1.52
N ARG A 226 7.78 -30.44 -2.30
CA ARG A 226 7.68 -30.52 -3.78
C ARG A 226 6.96 -31.78 -4.23
N GLN A 227 7.18 -32.91 -3.57
CA GLN A 227 6.51 -34.15 -3.91
C GLN A 227 5.03 -34.12 -3.51
N ALA A 228 4.72 -33.68 -2.28
CA ALA A 228 3.34 -33.48 -1.83
C ALA A 228 2.57 -32.53 -2.75
N TRP A 229 3.18 -31.40 -3.12
CA TRP A 229 2.62 -30.46 -4.10
C TRP A 229 2.33 -31.11 -5.43
N LYS A 230 3.28 -31.86 -5.99
CA LYS A 230 3.14 -32.49 -7.31
C LYS A 230 1.93 -33.42 -7.35
N GLU A 231 1.71 -34.19 -6.31
CA GLU A 231 0.59 -35.14 -6.25
C GLU A 231 -0.75 -34.43 -5.94
N ALA A 232 -0.75 -33.46 -5.02
CA ALA A 232 -1.93 -32.64 -4.74
C ALA A 232 -2.40 -31.84 -5.96
N CYS A 233 -1.47 -31.27 -6.71
CA CYS A 233 -1.73 -30.48 -7.92
C CYS A 233 -2.38 -31.32 -9.04
N ALA A 234 -2.23 -32.65 -9.01
CA ALA A 234 -2.74 -33.56 -10.03
C ALA A 234 -4.20 -34.00 -9.79
N VAL A 235 -4.79 -33.68 -8.64
CA VAL A 235 -6.14 -34.09 -8.25
C VAL A 235 -7.02 -32.88 -7.88
N GLU A 236 -8.32 -32.98 -8.15
CA GLU A 236 -9.27 -31.95 -7.72
C GLU A 236 -9.31 -31.85 -6.20
N SER A 237 -9.36 -30.63 -5.68
CA SER A 237 -9.42 -30.37 -4.23
C SER A 237 -8.29 -31.02 -3.41
N GLY A 238 -7.10 -31.21 -4.01
CA GLY A 238 -5.93 -31.71 -3.29
C GLY A 238 -5.49 -30.73 -2.20
N VAL A 239 -5.03 -31.25 -1.06
CA VAL A 239 -4.56 -30.47 0.08
C VAL A 239 -3.11 -30.81 0.38
N VAL A 240 -2.18 -29.88 0.19
CA VAL A 240 -0.82 -30.01 0.76
C VAL A 240 -0.91 -29.58 2.22
N LEU A 241 -0.58 -30.47 3.16
CA LEU A 241 -0.70 -30.19 4.59
C LEU A 241 0.67 -30.15 5.28
N ALA A 242 0.98 -29.01 5.90
CA ALA A 242 2.08 -28.84 6.85
C ALA A 242 1.53 -28.81 8.30
N PRO A 243 1.60 -29.91 9.06
CA PRO A 243 0.92 -30.07 10.36
C PRO A 243 1.49 -29.20 11.50
N SER A 244 0.67 -28.97 12.54
CA SER A 244 0.90 -28.00 13.63
C SER A 244 2.13 -28.23 14.51
N ASP A 245 2.53 -29.47 14.70
CA ASP A 245 3.55 -29.83 15.72
C ASP A 245 4.98 -29.73 15.18
N TYR A 246 5.14 -29.15 13.98
CA TYR A 246 6.37 -29.20 13.22
C TYR A 246 6.81 -27.83 12.72
N CYS A 247 8.12 -27.72 12.54
CA CYS A 247 8.77 -26.57 11.94
C CYS A 247 9.52 -27.03 10.68
N PHE A 248 9.09 -26.57 9.51
CA PHE A 248 9.65 -27.02 8.24
C PHE A 248 10.57 -25.95 7.69
N LYS A 249 11.85 -26.29 7.53
CA LYS A 249 12.78 -25.42 6.82
C LYS A 249 12.74 -25.75 5.33
N ILE A 250 12.36 -24.76 4.52
CA ILE A 250 12.23 -24.89 3.07
C ILE A 250 13.16 -23.87 2.42
N ILE A 251 13.94 -24.28 1.42
CA ILE A 251 14.75 -23.36 0.60
C ILE A 251 13.92 -22.74 -0.53
N SER A 252 14.46 -21.77 -1.26
CA SER A 252 13.74 -21.11 -2.36
C SER A 252 13.08 -22.13 -3.30
N THR A 253 11.75 -22.03 -3.44
CA THR A 253 10.96 -23.03 -4.15
C THR A 253 9.84 -22.39 -4.94
N ILE A 254 9.67 -22.89 -6.17
CA ILE A 254 8.58 -22.50 -7.06
C ILE A 254 7.59 -23.66 -7.15
N PHE A 255 6.40 -23.45 -6.60
CA PHE A 255 5.24 -24.32 -6.73
C PHE A 255 4.46 -23.90 -7.98
N SER A 256 4.61 -24.69 -9.05
CA SER A 256 4.08 -24.36 -10.38
C SER A 256 2.82 -25.17 -10.70
N GLY A 257 1.87 -24.52 -11.36
CA GLY A 257 0.75 -25.16 -12.06
C GLY A 257 1.04 -25.43 -13.54
N PRO A 258 -0.01 -25.73 -14.34
CA PRO A 258 -1.42 -25.74 -13.95
C PRO A 258 -1.75 -26.91 -13.01
N CYS A 259 -2.61 -26.65 -12.03
CA CYS A 259 -3.16 -27.66 -11.14
C CYS A 259 -4.65 -27.86 -11.39
N GLN A 260 -5.18 -28.98 -10.94
CA GLN A 260 -6.63 -29.18 -10.86
C GLN A 260 -7.25 -28.15 -9.89
N PRO A 261 -8.52 -27.75 -10.11
CA PRO A 261 -9.17 -26.73 -9.31
C PRO A 261 -9.38 -27.16 -7.85
N GLY A 262 -9.41 -26.18 -6.95
CA GLY A 262 -9.66 -26.41 -5.53
C GLY A 262 -8.41 -26.76 -4.72
N LEU A 263 -7.20 -26.65 -5.29
CA LEU A 263 -5.95 -26.93 -4.59
C LEU A 263 -5.83 -26.07 -3.33
N VAL A 264 -5.55 -26.71 -2.20
CA VAL A 264 -5.29 -26.07 -0.92
C VAL A 264 -3.84 -26.30 -0.51
N PHE A 265 -3.15 -25.23 -0.13
CA PHE A 265 -1.90 -25.30 0.60
C PHE A 265 -2.20 -24.89 2.04
N GLN A 266 -2.19 -25.84 2.96
CA GLN A 266 -2.56 -25.65 4.37
C GLN A 266 -1.32 -25.72 5.27
N VAL A 267 -1.06 -24.64 5.99
CA VAL A 267 0.04 -24.53 6.96
C VAL A 267 -0.53 -24.35 8.36
N ASP A 268 -0.47 -25.40 9.16
CA ASP A 268 -0.81 -25.35 10.59
C ASP A 268 0.43 -25.28 11.47
N GLY A 269 1.58 -25.76 10.98
CA GLY A 269 2.87 -25.66 11.66
C GLY A 269 3.61 -24.35 11.38
N VAL A 270 4.94 -24.42 11.33
CA VAL A 270 5.80 -23.29 10.97
C VAL A 270 6.51 -23.59 9.65
N LEU A 271 6.49 -22.65 8.69
CA LEU A 271 7.41 -22.66 7.56
C LEU A 271 8.47 -21.58 7.77
N MET A 272 9.74 -21.91 7.53
CA MET A 272 10.84 -20.94 7.64
C MET A 272 11.92 -21.16 6.55
N PRO A 273 12.62 -20.09 6.11
CA PRO A 273 13.76 -20.22 5.23
C PRO A 273 15.05 -20.52 6.02
N PRO A 274 16.18 -20.76 5.33
CA PRO A 274 17.50 -20.61 5.93
C PRO A 274 17.67 -19.27 6.65
N ASP A 275 18.42 -19.28 7.75
CA ASP A 275 18.63 -18.12 8.62
C ASP A 275 19.70 -17.18 8.05
N GLY A 276 19.27 -16.32 7.13
CA GLY A 276 20.04 -15.19 6.62
C GLY A 276 20.83 -15.46 5.32
N PRO A 277 21.48 -14.41 4.79
CA PRO A 277 22.17 -14.45 3.49
C PRO A 277 23.32 -15.45 3.43
N GLU A 278 24.01 -15.71 4.54
CA GLU A 278 25.17 -16.62 4.59
C GLU A 278 24.77 -18.09 4.43
N THR A 279 23.54 -18.44 4.85
CA THR A 279 23.02 -19.81 4.76
C THR A 279 22.08 -20.00 3.57
N TRP A 280 21.80 -18.92 2.83
CA TRP A 280 20.99 -18.98 1.61
C TRP A 280 21.75 -19.73 0.51
N PRO A 281 21.14 -20.74 -0.16
CA PRO A 281 21.82 -21.48 -1.21
C PRO A 281 22.27 -20.56 -2.36
N THR A 282 23.55 -20.64 -2.73
CA THR A 282 24.16 -19.76 -3.76
C THR A 282 23.59 -19.96 -5.17
N LYS A 283 22.92 -21.08 -5.42
CA LYS A 283 22.26 -21.39 -6.69
C LYS A 283 20.85 -20.81 -6.78
N ASP A 284 20.28 -20.43 -5.64
CA ASP A 284 18.92 -19.95 -5.55
C ASP A 284 18.86 -18.44 -5.76
N SER A 285 17.69 -17.95 -6.16
CA SER A 285 17.45 -16.52 -6.28
C SER A 285 17.49 -15.86 -4.90
N LEU A 286 18.22 -14.75 -4.78
CA LEU A 286 18.22 -13.90 -3.58
C LEU A 286 16.99 -12.97 -3.50
N ASN A 287 16.11 -13.03 -4.49
CA ASN A 287 14.98 -12.09 -4.63
C ASN A 287 13.62 -12.71 -4.31
N GLN A 288 13.55 -14.01 -4.00
CA GLN A 288 12.29 -14.70 -3.71
C GLN A 288 12.50 -15.96 -2.88
N TRP A 289 11.50 -16.35 -2.09
CA TRP A 289 11.51 -17.59 -1.31
C TRP A 289 10.41 -18.57 -1.77
N LEU A 290 9.15 -18.35 -1.40
CA LEU A 290 8.02 -19.18 -1.80
C LEU A 290 7.32 -18.54 -2.99
N VAL A 291 7.35 -19.19 -4.14
CA VAL A 291 6.71 -18.70 -5.38
C VAL A 291 5.60 -19.64 -5.81
N PHE A 292 4.40 -19.11 -5.94
CA PHE A 292 3.22 -19.80 -6.47
C PHE A 292 2.95 -19.27 -7.88
N TYR A 293 3.12 -20.13 -8.88
CA TYR A 293 3.19 -19.72 -10.30
C TYR A 293 2.16 -20.42 -11.17
N ARG A 294 1.40 -19.64 -11.95
CA ARG A 294 0.38 -20.13 -12.92
C ARG A 294 -0.67 -21.03 -12.29
N LEU A 295 -1.24 -20.59 -11.17
CA LEU A 295 -2.31 -21.28 -10.47
C LEU A 295 -3.67 -20.70 -10.81
N ASN A 296 -4.70 -21.54 -10.71
CA ASN A 296 -6.09 -21.14 -10.82
C ASN A 296 -6.91 -21.83 -9.73
N GLN A 297 -7.75 -21.08 -9.00
CA GLN A 297 -8.61 -21.63 -7.93
C GLN A 297 -7.80 -22.32 -6.83
N MET A 298 -6.82 -21.60 -6.27
CA MET A 298 -5.96 -22.08 -5.18
C MET A 298 -6.27 -21.34 -3.89
N THR A 299 -6.30 -22.06 -2.77
CA THR A 299 -6.36 -21.50 -1.42
C THR A 299 -5.03 -21.70 -0.69
N PHE A 300 -4.46 -20.62 -0.14
CA PHE A 300 -3.36 -20.67 0.82
C PHE A 300 -3.90 -20.35 2.21
N THR A 301 -3.85 -21.30 3.14
CA THR A 301 -4.52 -21.17 4.44
C THR A 301 -3.83 -21.95 5.54
N GLY A 302 -4.45 -21.99 6.72
CA GLY A 302 -4.00 -22.69 7.90
C GLY A 302 -3.85 -21.74 9.09
N THR A 303 -3.63 -22.33 10.26
CA THR A 303 -3.52 -21.61 11.55
C THR A 303 -2.06 -21.31 11.95
N GLY A 304 -1.14 -21.79 11.13
CA GLY A 304 0.30 -21.79 11.36
C GLY A 304 0.98 -20.45 11.11
N THR A 305 2.31 -20.49 11.14
CA THR A 305 3.17 -19.32 10.99
C THR A 305 4.10 -19.45 9.79
N ILE A 306 4.20 -18.40 9.00
CA ILE A 306 5.25 -18.22 8.00
C ILE A 306 6.28 -17.26 8.57
N GLU A 307 7.43 -17.79 8.96
CA GLU A 307 8.56 -17.05 9.55
C GLU A 307 9.60 -16.74 8.46
N GLY A 308 10.03 -15.49 8.34
CA GLY A 308 10.95 -15.05 7.29
C GLY A 308 12.44 -15.01 7.67
N ASN A 309 12.79 -15.14 8.95
CA ASN A 309 14.15 -14.99 9.50
C ASN A 309 14.85 -13.70 9.01
N GLY A 310 14.11 -12.59 8.99
CA GLY A 310 14.53 -11.33 8.34
C GLY A 310 15.72 -10.61 8.98
N GLN A 311 16.02 -10.85 10.26
CA GLN A 311 16.99 -10.05 11.02
C GLN A 311 18.35 -9.90 10.32
N LYS A 312 18.96 -11.01 9.92
CA LYS A 312 20.27 -10.99 9.24
C LYS A 312 20.25 -10.31 7.87
N TRP A 313 19.10 -10.27 7.21
CA TRP A 313 18.92 -9.53 5.95
C TRP A 313 18.78 -8.03 6.19
N TRP A 314 18.11 -7.64 7.27
CA TRP A 314 18.02 -6.24 7.70
C TRP A 314 19.37 -5.72 8.22
N ASP A 315 20.23 -6.61 8.73
CA ASP A 315 21.57 -6.28 9.20
C ASP A 315 22.61 -6.05 8.08
N LEU A 316 22.25 -6.27 6.81
CA LEU A 316 23.16 -6.09 5.68
C LEU A 316 23.68 -4.64 5.55
N PRO A 317 24.98 -4.42 5.23
CA PRO A 317 25.61 -3.09 5.29
C PRO A 317 24.93 -1.99 4.48
N CYS A 318 24.29 -2.35 3.38
CA CYS A 318 23.67 -1.38 2.49
C CYS A 318 22.23 -1.02 2.86
N LYS A 319 21.68 -1.56 3.95
CA LYS A 319 20.36 -1.17 4.43
C LYS A 319 20.43 0.26 5.01
N PRO A 320 19.39 1.08 4.82
CA PRO A 320 19.42 2.53 5.11
C PRO A 320 19.71 2.88 6.57
N HIS A 321 19.45 1.97 7.51
CA HIS A 321 19.69 2.20 8.94
C HIS A 321 21.11 1.82 9.41
N ARG A 322 22.02 1.44 8.50
CA ARG A 322 23.37 0.95 8.86
C ARG A 322 24.48 1.99 8.74
N GLY A 323 24.35 2.97 7.86
CA GLY A 323 25.35 4.02 7.69
C GLY A 323 25.11 5.23 8.59
N PRO A 324 26.14 6.06 8.83
CA PRO A 324 26.02 7.27 9.62
C PRO A 324 24.95 8.20 9.04
N LYS A 325 24.06 8.70 9.92
CA LYS A 325 22.91 9.56 9.56
C LYS A 325 21.93 8.93 8.57
N GLY A 326 21.77 7.60 8.62
CA GLY A 326 20.86 6.89 7.73
C GLY A 326 21.42 6.72 6.30
N SER A 327 22.74 6.77 6.14
CA SER A 327 23.38 6.43 4.86
C SER A 327 23.48 4.92 4.66
N THR A 328 23.77 4.46 3.45
CA THR A 328 24.01 3.05 3.14
C THR A 328 25.51 2.81 3.00
N LEU A 329 26.00 1.65 3.44
CA LEU A 329 27.38 1.24 3.16
C LEU A 329 27.42 0.37 1.89
N PRO A 330 28.50 0.40 1.09
CA PRO A 330 28.66 -0.52 -0.03
C PRO A 330 28.61 -1.98 0.45
N GLY A 331 27.87 -2.83 -0.25
CA GLY A 331 27.73 -4.24 0.10
C GLY A 331 26.56 -4.92 -0.62
N PRO A 332 26.36 -6.24 -0.41
CA PRO A 332 25.20 -6.96 -0.92
C PRO A 332 23.90 -6.41 -0.31
N CYS A 333 22.86 -6.30 -1.13
CA CYS A 333 21.57 -5.70 -0.75
C CYS A 333 20.35 -6.54 -1.00
N ASP A 334 20.49 -7.58 -1.81
CA ASP A 334 19.36 -8.41 -2.20
C ASP A 334 18.78 -9.08 -0.96
N SER A 335 17.46 -9.18 -0.93
CA SER A 335 16.72 -9.81 0.15
C SER A 335 15.45 -10.40 -0.46
N PRO A 336 15.11 -11.65 -0.14
CA PRO A 336 14.02 -12.33 -0.82
C PRO A 336 12.68 -11.72 -0.43
N ALA A 337 11.81 -11.52 -1.42
CA ALA A 337 10.38 -11.41 -1.14
C ALA A 337 9.88 -12.78 -0.66
N MET A 338 9.11 -12.79 0.42
CA MET A 338 8.87 -14.01 1.18
C MET A 338 7.83 -14.92 0.50
N ILE A 339 6.66 -14.40 0.17
CA ILE A 339 5.61 -15.11 -0.56
C ILE A 339 5.30 -14.33 -1.84
N ARG A 340 5.37 -14.99 -3.00
CA ARG A 340 5.01 -14.39 -4.29
C ARG A 340 4.01 -15.25 -5.04
N PHE A 341 2.86 -14.69 -5.36
CA PHE A 341 1.94 -15.20 -6.36
C PHE A 341 2.24 -14.51 -7.69
N PHE A 342 2.43 -15.30 -8.75
CA PHE A 342 2.80 -14.79 -10.06
C PHE A 342 1.95 -15.42 -11.15
N MET A 343 1.40 -14.58 -12.03
CA MET A 343 0.59 -15.01 -13.18
C MET A 343 -0.54 -15.99 -12.81
N SER A 344 -1.27 -15.72 -11.73
CA SER A 344 -2.22 -16.65 -11.13
C SER A 344 -3.59 -16.02 -10.93
N SER A 345 -4.65 -16.81 -10.96
CA SER A 345 -6.03 -16.31 -10.90
C SER A 345 -6.87 -17.04 -9.85
N ASN A 346 -7.93 -16.40 -9.36
CA ASN A 346 -8.87 -16.97 -8.39
C ASN A 346 -8.14 -17.53 -7.17
N LEU A 347 -7.42 -16.65 -6.48
CA LEU A 347 -6.61 -16.96 -5.31
C LEU A 347 -7.36 -16.59 -4.04
N VAL A 348 -7.26 -17.43 -3.02
CA VAL A 348 -7.72 -17.14 -1.65
C VAL A 348 -6.54 -17.28 -0.70
N VAL A 349 -6.27 -16.27 0.12
CA VAL A 349 -5.31 -16.36 1.23
C VAL A 349 -6.03 -16.01 2.53
N ARG A 350 -5.99 -16.91 3.53
CA ARG A 350 -6.74 -16.69 4.78
C ARG A 350 -6.15 -17.33 6.03
N GLY A 351 -6.26 -16.63 7.15
CA GLY A 351 -6.02 -17.17 8.50
C GLY A 351 -4.55 -17.27 8.94
N LEU A 352 -3.59 -16.97 8.06
CA LEU A 352 -2.17 -17.16 8.31
C LEU A 352 -1.57 -16.07 9.23
N ARG A 353 -0.60 -16.47 10.05
CA ARG A 353 0.35 -15.57 10.72
C ARG A 353 1.63 -15.49 9.89
N ILE A 354 2.06 -14.29 9.57
CA ILE A 354 3.14 -14.03 8.63
C ILE A 354 4.10 -13.03 9.30
N GLN A 355 5.36 -13.38 9.47
CA GLN A 355 6.26 -12.54 10.27
C GLN A 355 7.70 -12.47 9.78
N ASN A 356 8.37 -11.37 10.12
CA ASN A 356 9.80 -11.16 9.96
C ASN A 356 10.32 -11.39 8.54
N SER A 357 9.58 -10.92 7.53
CA SER A 357 10.01 -11.06 6.14
C SER A 357 11.33 -10.32 5.88
N PRO A 358 12.29 -10.91 5.13
CA PRO A 358 13.52 -10.22 4.72
C PRO A 358 13.28 -8.94 3.88
N LYS A 359 12.16 -8.92 3.15
CA LYS A 359 11.66 -7.82 2.33
C LYS A 359 10.12 -7.85 2.33
N PHE A 360 9.44 -7.80 1.18
CA PHE A 360 7.99 -7.84 1.11
C PHE A 360 7.45 -9.18 1.64
N HIS A 361 6.45 -9.15 2.52
CA HIS A 361 5.85 -10.36 3.06
C HIS A 361 5.05 -11.09 1.98
N MET A 362 4.19 -10.38 1.26
CA MET A 362 3.38 -10.93 0.17
C MET A 362 3.45 -10.07 -1.09
N LYS A 363 3.67 -10.71 -2.23
CA LYS A 363 3.61 -10.10 -3.57
C LYS A 363 2.58 -10.80 -4.44
N PHE A 364 1.75 -10.03 -5.13
CA PHE A 364 0.91 -10.49 -6.23
C PHE A 364 1.31 -9.74 -7.48
N ASP A 365 1.69 -10.47 -8.53
CA ASP A 365 2.20 -9.90 -9.78
C ASP A 365 1.56 -10.61 -10.98
N GLY A 366 0.82 -9.85 -11.79
CA GLY A 366 0.09 -10.40 -12.93
C GLY A 366 -1.06 -11.31 -12.52
N CYS A 367 -1.73 -11.02 -11.39
CA CYS A 367 -2.80 -11.84 -10.85
C CYS A 367 -4.21 -11.29 -11.16
N GLU A 368 -5.24 -12.14 -11.07
CA GLU A 368 -6.63 -11.70 -11.24
C GLU A 368 -7.59 -12.47 -10.32
N GLY A 369 -8.45 -11.77 -9.60
CA GLY A 369 -9.37 -12.39 -8.65
C GLY A 369 -8.62 -12.90 -7.43
N VAL A 370 -8.22 -11.99 -6.55
CA VAL A 370 -7.46 -12.29 -5.34
C VAL A 370 -8.27 -11.88 -4.12
N LEU A 371 -8.53 -12.82 -3.21
CA LEU A 371 -9.12 -12.57 -1.90
C LEU A 371 -8.09 -12.84 -0.81
N ILE A 372 -7.83 -11.83 0.02
CA ILE A 372 -6.99 -11.94 1.22
C ILE A 372 -7.86 -11.56 2.41
N GLU A 373 -8.01 -12.46 3.39
CA GLU A 373 -8.87 -12.19 4.54
C GLU A 373 -8.29 -12.74 5.85
N LYS A 374 -8.48 -12.02 6.95
CA LYS A 374 -8.18 -12.52 8.31
C LYS A 374 -6.74 -13.00 8.49
N ILE A 375 -5.78 -12.29 7.89
CA ILE A 375 -4.35 -12.57 8.10
C ILE A 375 -3.73 -11.60 9.10
N SER A 376 -2.62 -12.02 9.70
CA SER A 376 -1.79 -11.16 10.55
C SER A 376 -0.37 -11.09 10.00
N ILE A 377 0.11 -9.88 9.73
CA ILE A 377 1.47 -9.59 9.29
C ILE A 377 2.21 -8.78 10.36
N SER A 378 3.40 -9.22 10.77
CA SER A 378 4.21 -8.53 11.78
C SER A 378 5.71 -8.55 11.48
N SER A 379 6.34 -7.38 11.43
CA SER A 379 7.79 -7.19 11.50
C SER A 379 8.12 -5.95 12.36
N PRO A 380 9.35 -5.83 12.90
CA PRO A 380 9.73 -4.64 13.68
C PRO A 380 9.56 -3.33 12.90
N LYS A 381 9.17 -2.24 13.57
CA LYS A 381 8.96 -0.91 12.95
C LYS A 381 10.14 -0.40 12.10
N LEU A 382 11.37 -0.82 12.41
CA LEU A 382 12.58 -0.36 11.71
C LEU A 382 13.12 -1.38 10.70
N SER A 383 12.39 -2.46 10.41
CA SER A 383 12.80 -3.43 9.39
C SER A 383 12.64 -2.83 7.98
N PRO A 384 13.72 -2.70 7.20
CA PRO A 384 13.70 -1.99 5.92
C PRO A 384 12.93 -2.77 4.84
N ASN A 385 12.06 -2.09 4.09
CA ASN A 385 11.37 -2.63 2.91
C ASN A 385 10.55 -3.88 3.20
N THR A 386 9.97 -3.95 4.39
CA THR A 386 9.13 -5.06 4.82
C THR A 386 7.66 -4.85 4.50
N ASP A 387 7.33 -4.43 3.27
CA ASP A 387 5.95 -4.20 2.84
C ASP A 387 5.06 -5.39 3.23
N GLY A 388 3.83 -5.11 3.66
CA GLY A 388 2.88 -6.15 4.05
C GLY A 388 2.36 -6.88 2.82
N ILE A 389 1.41 -6.26 2.12
CA ILE A 389 0.85 -6.78 0.87
C ILE A 389 1.22 -5.84 -0.26
N HIS A 390 1.96 -6.35 -1.24
CA HIS A 390 2.30 -5.63 -2.46
C HIS A 390 1.54 -6.24 -3.65
N ILE A 391 0.80 -5.42 -4.38
CA ILE A 391 0.13 -5.83 -5.62
C ILE A 391 0.68 -5.05 -6.81
N GLU A 392 0.92 -5.72 -7.93
CA GLU A 392 1.41 -5.13 -9.17
C GLU A 392 0.78 -5.89 -10.35
N ASN A 393 0.41 -5.20 -11.43
CA ASN A 393 -0.25 -5.79 -12.61
C ASN A 393 -1.43 -6.70 -12.25
N THR A 394 -2.14 -6.39 -11.16
CA THR A 394 -3.11 -7.30 -10.53
C THR A 394 -4.49 -6.66 -10.46
N LYS A 395 -5.52 -7.40 -10.87
CA LYS A 395 -6.90 -6.90 -10.97
C LYS A 395 -7.88 -7.67 -10.09
N SER A 396 -8.96 -7.01 -9.69
CA SER A 396 -10.05 -7.63 -8.92
C SER A 396 -9.52 -8.21 -7.60
N VAL A 397 -9.08 -7.33 -6.71
CA VAL A 397 -8.44 -7.67 -5.43
C VAL A 397 -9.33 -7.25 -4.27
N ALA A 398 -9.50 -8.14 -3.31
CA ALA A 398 -10.19 -7.92 -2.05
C ALA A 398 -9.21 -8.18 -0.89
N ILE A 399 -9.01 -7.20 0.00
CA ILE A 399 -8.17 -7.33 1.19
C ILE A 399 -9.00 -6.95 2.43
N TYR A 400 -9.37 -7.95 3.22
CA TYR A 400 -10.34 -7.79 4.30
C TYR A 400 -9.81 -8.20 5.68
N ASP A 401 -10.28 -7.50 6.72
CA ASP A 401 -10.21 -7.91 8.13
C ASP A 401 -8.81 -8.38 8.58
N SER A 402 -7.77 -7.65 8.17
CA SER A 402 -6.37 -8.05 8.36
C SER A 402 -5.61 -7.05 9.23
N MET A 403 -4.63 -7.55 9.99
CA MET A 403 -3.78 -6.74 10.86
C MET A 403 -2.35 -6.76 10.33
N ILE A 404 -1.79 -5.59 10.02
CA ILE A 404 -0.48 -5.46 9.40
C ILE A 404 0.37 -4.44 10.16
N SER A 405 1.53 -4.88 10.62
CA SER A 405 2.53 -4.05 11.27
C SER A 405 3.92 -4.41 10.75
N ASN A 406 4.72 -3.41 10.36
CA ASN A 406 6.00 -3.60 9.70
C ASN A 406 6.82 -2.30 9.70
N GLY A 407 7.96 -2.31 9.01
CA GLY A 407 8.79 -1.12 8.78
C GLY A 407 8.71 -0.51 7.38
N ASP A 408 7.68 -0.81 6.58
CA ASP A 408 7.44 -0.14 5.30
C ASP A 408 5.94 -0.07 4.97
N ASP A 409 5.52 0.01 3.72
CA ASP A 409 4.10 0.11 3.35
C ASP A 409 3.26 -1.04 3.96
N CYS A 410 2.13 -0.70 4.57
CA CYS A 410 1.15 -1.68 5.05
C CYS A 410 0.60 -2.46 3.84
N ILE A 411 0.13 -1.70 2.85
CA ILE A 411 -0.30 -2.19 1.54
C ILE A 411 0.30 -1.26 0.49
N SER A 412 0.99 -1.81 -0.51
CA SER A 412 1.52 -1.04 -1.65
C SER A 412 0.90 -1.51 -2.98
N ILE A 413 0.37 -0.55 -3.75
CA ILE A 413 -0.36 -0.76 -4.99
C ILE A 413 0.46 -0.21 -6.16
N GLY A 414 1.03 -1.10 -6.96
CA GLY A 414 1.85 -0.80 -8.13
C GLY A 414 1.04 -0.52 -9.39
N THR A 415 1.76 -0.36 -10.50
CA THR A 415 1.17 -0.14 -11.83
C THR A 415 0.35 -1.33 -12.30
N GLY A 416 -0.61 -1.10 -13.20
CA GLY A 416 -1.43 -2.12 -13.83
C GLY A 416 -2.53 -2.69 -12.93
N CYS A 417 -2.75 -2.08 -11.76
CA CYS A 417 -3.76 -2.51 -10.82
C CYS A 417 -5.12 -1.85 -11.07
N ALA A 418 -6.20 -2.62 -10.96
CA ALA A 418 -7.56 -2.10 -11.07
C ALA A 418 -8.56 -2.90 -10.25
N ASN A 419 -9.62 -2.25 -9.77
CA ASN A 419 -10.69 -2.86 -8.98
C ASN A 419 -10.16 -3.50 -7.69
N VAL A 420 -9.68 -2.66 -6.78
CA VAL A 420 -9.12 -3.08 -5.49
C VAL A 420 -10.02 -2.56 -4.36
N ASP A 421 -10.59 -3.46 -3.55
CA ASP A 421 -11.37 -3.12 -2.35
C ASP A 421 -10.59 -3.56 -1.10
N ILE A 422 -10.29 -2.61 -0.22
CA ILE A 422 -9.58 -2.81 1.04
C ILE A 422 -10.53 -2.41 2.16
N MET A 423 -10.87 -3.34 3.06
CA MET A 423 -11.85 -3.07 4.10
C MET A 423 -11.47 -3.70 5.44
N GLY A 424 -11.69 -2.99 6.55
CA GLY A 424 -11.49 -3.58 7.89
C GLY A 424 -10.01 -3.85 8.23
N VAL A 425 -9.08 -3.18 7.55
CA VAL A 425 -7.64 -3.38 7.77
C VAL A 425 -7.13 -2.46 8.87
N THR A 426 -6.34 -3.02 9.79
CA THR A 426 -5.55 -2.26 10.76
C THR A 426 -4.09 -2.23 10.33
N CYS A 427 -3.58 -1.04 10.00
CA CYS A 427 -2.19 -0.79 9.67
C CYS A 427 -1.51 -0.09 10.85
N GLY A 428 -0.35 -0.56 11.28
CA GLY A 428 0.43 0.22 12.24
C GLY A 428 1.20 -0.56 13.29
N PRO A 429 2.49 -0.24 13.52
CA PRO A 429 3.29 0.76 12.78
C PRO A 429 3.57 0.36 11.32
N SER A 430 3.71 1.33 10.41
CA SER A 430 4.03 1.12 8.98
C SER A 430 4.30 2.46 8.24
N HIS A 431 4.46 2.43 6.92
CA HIS A 431 4.40 3.61 6.03
C HIS A 431 2.98 3.88 5.48
N GLY A 432 1.94 3.21 5.99
CA GLY A 432 0.55 3.44 5.57
C GLY A 432 0.12 2.64 4.33
N ILE A 433 -1.01 3.02 3.75
CA ILE A 433 -1.55 2.43 2.51
C ILE A 433 -1.13 3.33 1.34
N SER A 434 -0.32 2.78 0.45
CA SER A 434 0.35 3.56 -0.60
C SER A 434 -0.02 3.09 -2.00
N ILE A 435 -0.43 4.02 -2.86
CA ILE A 435 -0.48 3.84 -4.31
C ILE A 435 0.86 4.34 -4.89
N GLY A 436 1.62 3.43 -5.47
CA GLY A 436 2.91 3.67 -6.11
C GLY A 436 4.11 3.06 -5.38
N SER A 437 5.34 3.43 -5.73
CA SER A 437 5.69 4.54 -6.63
C SER A 437 5.36 4.26 -8.10
N LEU A 438 4.70 5.17 -8.78
CA LEU A 438 4.24 5.00 -10.17
C LEU A 438 5.05 5.83 -11.18
N GLY A 439 5.32 5.27 -12.37
CA GLY A 439 5.96 6.00 -13.47
C GLY A 439 7.48 6.07 -13.41
N VAL A 440 8.13 5.12 -12.73
CA VAL A 440 9.59 5.05 -12.61
C VAL A 440 10.25 5.06 -13.99
N HIS A 441 11.38 5.76 -14.13
CA HIS A 441 12.11 5.87 -15.41
C HIS A 441 11.25 6.40 -16.57
N ASN A 442 10.37 7.36 -16.28
CA ASN A 442 9.45 7.96 -17.26
C ASN A 442 8.51 6.93 -17.90
N SER A 443 8.21 5.84 -17.20
CA SER A 443 7.28 4.82 -17.67
C SER A 443 5.83 5.29 -17.56
N GLN A 444 4.96 4.68 -18.37
CA GLN A 444 3.52 4.78 -18.18
C GLN A 444 3.12 3.95 -16.95
N ALA A 445 2.22 4.48 -16.13
CA ALA A 445 1.64 3.77 -15.01
C ALA A 445 0.14 4.04 -14.89
N CYS A 446 -0.61 2.97 -14.63
CA CYS A 446 -2.06 2.98 -14.65
C CYS A 446 -2.62 2.28 -13.42
N VAL A 447 -3.41 3.01 -12.64
CA VAL A 447 -4.11 2.48 -11.46
C VAL A 447 -5.52 3.04 -11.45
N SER A 448 -6.53 2.20 -11.28
CA SER A 448 -7.90 2.71 -11.24
C SER A 448 -8.83 1.93 -10.31
N ASN A 449 -9.89 2.60 -9.85
CA ASN A 449 -10.95 2.01 -9.05
C ASN A 449 -10.40 1.31 -7.78
N ILE A 450 -9.84 2.12 -6.89
CA ILE A 450 -9.31 1.69 -5.60
C ILE A 450 -10.20 2.24 -4.50
N THR A 451 -10.74 1.36 -3.66
CA THR A 451 -11.51 1.73 -2.48
C THR A 451 -10.80 1.22 -1.24
N VAL A 452 -10.59 2.11 -0.27
CA VAL A 452 -10.14 1.77 1.08
C VAL A 452 -11.17 2.28 2.05
N ARG A 453 -11.74 1.39 2.86
CA ARG A 453 -12.79 1.76 3.79
C ARG A 453 -12.74 1.05 5.14
N ASN A 454 -13.28 1.67 6.17
CA ASN A 454 -13.34 1.09 7.52
C ASN A 454 -11.95 0.66 8.03
N ALA A 455 -10.94 1.51 7.85
CA ALA A 455 -9.55 1.19 8.18
C ALA A 455 -9.08 1.95 9.44
N VAL A 456 -8.13 1.35 10.14
CA VAL A 456 -7.42 2.01 11.25
C VAL A 456 -5.95 2.11 10.86
N ILE A 457 -5.38 3.31 10.89
CA ILE A 457 -3.97 3.53 10.61
C ILE A 457 -3.34 4.22 11.82
N ARG A 458 -2.34 3.57 12.44
CA ARG A 458 -1.74 4.05 13.68
C ARG A 458 -0.23 3.98 13.70
N GLU A 459 0.41 4.89 14.42
CA GLU A 459 1.87 4.86 14.66
C GLU A 459 2.72 4.77 13.37
N SER A 460 2.20 5.38 12.31
CA SER A 460 2.66 5.24 10.93
C SER A 460 3.21 6.53 10.35
N ASP A 461 4.16 6.41 9.44
CA ASP A 461 4.74 7.57 8.75
C ASP A 461 3.74 8.24 7.80
N ASN A 462 2.79 7.47 7.26
CA ASN A 462 1.72 8.00 6.43
C ASN A 462 0.41 7.29 6.73
N GLY A 463 -0.70 7.98 6.46
CA GLY A 463 -2.03 7.40 6.42
C GLY A 463 -2.27 6.77 5.06
N VAL A 464 -2.90 7.54 4.17
CA VAL A 464 -3.13 7.18 2.78
C VAL A 464 -2.28 8.03 1.87
N ARG A 465 -1.57 7.39 0.93
CA ARG A 465 -0.50 8.02 0.15
C ARG A 465 -0.58 7.68 -1.33
N ILE A 466 -0.37 8.67 -2.20
CA ILE A 466 -0.12 8.48 -3.63
C ILE A 466 1.27 9.04 -3.93
N LYS A 467 2.15 8.21 -4.50
CA LYS A 467 3.53 8.57 -4.85
C LYS A 467 3.80 8.30 -6.33
N THR A 468 4.17 9.32 -7.09
CA THR A 468 4.50 9.20 -8.52
C THR A 468 5.86 9.82 -8.83
N TRP A 469 6.63 9.17 -9.69
CA TRP A 469 7.91 9.68 -10.15
C TRP A 469 7.73 10.89 -11.07
N GLN A 470 8.60 11.88 -10.91
CA GLN A 470 8.73 12.93 -11.91
C GLN A 470 9.10 12.31 -13.27
N GLY A 471 8.46 12.80 -14.33
CA GLY A 471 8.70 12.32 -15.70
C GLY A 471 7.79 11.15 -16.13
N GLY A 472 7.08 10.50 -15.20
CA GLY A 472 6.12 9.43 -15.51
C GLY A 472 4.94 9.89 -16.37
N THR A 473 4.14 8.94 -16.86
CA THR A 473 2.91 9.18 -17.63
C THR A 473 1.81 8.19 -17.25
N GLY A 474 0.59 8.35 -17.78
CA GLY A 474 -0.57 7.51 -17.46
C GLY A 474 -1.49 8.18 -16.43
N CYS A 475 -2.28 7.38 -15.70
CA CYS A 475 -3.35 7.89 -14.85
C CYS A 475 -3.59 7.06 -13.58
N VAL A 476 -3.87 7.75 -12.49
CA VAL A 476 -4.46 7.25 -11.24
C VAL A 476 -5.84 7.87 -11.10
N SER A 477 -6.90 7.06 -11.16
CA SER A 477 -8.27 7.57 -11.10
C SER A 477 -9.28 6.68 -10.35
N GLY A 478 -10.34 7.30 -9.84
CA GLY A 478 -11.41 6.59 -9.14
C GLY A 478 -10.90 6.02 -7.82
N ILE A 479 -10.36 6.89 -6.96
CA ILE A 479 -9.80 6.51 -5.67
C ILE A 479 -10.74 7.00 -4.57
N LEU A 480 -11.16 6.10 -3.69
CA LEU A 480 -11.99 6.40 -2.53
C LEU A 480 -11.28 5.95 -1.25
N PHE A 481 -11.00 6.91 -0.37
CA PHE A 481 -10.58 6.68 1.01
C PHE A 481 -11.74 7.09 1.92
N GLU A 482 -12.41 6.14 2.59
CA GLU A 482 -13.65 6.40 3.34
C GLU A 482 -13.63 5.78 4.74
N ASN A 483 -14.12 6.48 5.76
CA ASN A 483 -14.23 5.93 7.12
C ASN A 483 -12.89 5.37 7.64
N ILE A 484 -11.88 6.24 7.72
CA ILE A 484 -10.53 5.90 8.16
C ILE A 484 -10.24 6.59 9.49
N GLN A 485 -9.89 5.80 10.49
CA GLN A 485 -9.44 6.29 11.80
C GLN A 485 -7.91 6.38 11.81
N MET A 486 -7.37 7.54 12.19
CA MET A 486 -5.94 7.77 12.34
C MET A 486 -5.53 7.94 13.80
N GLU A 487 -4.37 7.42 14.17
CA GLU A 487 -3.79 7.57 15.51
C GLU A 487 -2.29 7.82 15.40
N ASN A 488 -1.84 9.01 15.78
CA ASN A 488 -0.42 9.37 15.74
C ASN A 488 0.26 9.09 14.39
N VAL A 489 -0.35 9.59 13.31
CA VAL A 489 0.13 9.42 11.94
C VAL A 489 0.87 10.67 11.47
N LEU A 490 2.06 10.54 10.89
CA LEU A 490 2.87 11.70 10.52
C LEU A 490 2.30 12.47 9.30
N ASN A 491 2.07 11.78 8.17
CA ASN A 491 1.44 12.37 7.00
C ASN A 491 0.09 11.68 6.73
N CYS A 492 -1.02 12.24 7.22
CA CYS A 492 -2.33 11.60 7.10
C CYS A 492 -2.77 11.42 5.64
N LEU A 493 -2.86 12.51 4.88
CA LEU A 493 -3.26 12.50 3.47
C LEU A 493 -2.11 13.04 2.62
N LEU A 494 -1.51 12.20 1.78
CA LEU A 494 -0.31 12.57 1.02
C LEU A 494 -0.45 12.26 -0.47
N VAL A 495 -0.24 13.27 -1.31
CA VAL A 495 0.01 13.11 -2.74
C VAL A 495 1.38 13.74 -3.03
N ASP A 496 2.31 12.94 -3.53
CA ASP A 496 3.67 13.39 -3.90
C ASP A 496 3.99 12.96 -5.34
N GLN A 497 3.92 13.93 -6.26
CA GLN A 497 4.33 13.75 -7.65
C GLN A 497 5.79 14.14 -7.92
N TYR A 498 6.55 14.47 -6.88
CA TYR A 498 7.96 14.83 -6.94
C TYR A 498 8.87 13.69 -6.47
N TYR A 499 8.34 12.45 -6.41
CA TYR A 499 9.08 11.30 -5.90
C TYR A 499 10.33 11.03 -6.74
N CYS A 500 11.48 10.93 -6.07
CA CYS A 500 12.73 10.63 -6.76
C CYS A 500 13.86 10.10 -5.83
N LEU A 501 14.89 9.48 -6.41
CA LEU A 501 15.98 8.80 -5.66
C LEU A 501 16.96 9.76 -4.95
N SER A 502 16.99 11.05 -5.30
CA SER A 502 18.02 11.98 -4.81
C SER A 502 17.44 13.35 -4.50
N LYS A 503 18.05 14.10 -3.58
CA LYS A 503 17.54 15.44 -3.20
C LYS A 503 17.65 16.51 -4.30
N GLY A 504 18.20 16.19 -5.47
CA GLY A 504 18.54 17.13 -6.54
C GLY A 504 17.89 16.84 -7.90
N CYS A 505 16.78 16.11 -7.94
CA CYS A 505 16.06 15.85 -9.19
C CYS A 505 15.58 17.17 -9.79
N LEU A 506 15.83 17.35 -11.09
CA LEU A 506 15.31 18.48 -11.83
C LEU A 506 13.80 18.26 -12.05
N ASN A 507 13.02 19.34 -11.95
CA ASN A 507 11.61 19.27 -12.32
C ASN A 507 11.48 18.81 -13.77
N GLN A 508 10.69 17.76 -13.97
CA GLN A 508 10.34 17.24 -15.29
C GLN A 508 8.94 17.70 -15.69
N THR A 509 8.68 17.72 -16.99
CA THR A 509 7.45 18.28 -17.57
C THR A 509 6.33 17.27 -17.78
N SER A 510 6.56 15.99 -17.50
CA SER A 510 5.52 14.95 -17.50
C SER A 510 5.33 14.39 -16.09
N ALA A 511 4.10 13.98 -15.78
CA ALA A 511 3.77 13.23 -14.59
C ALA A 511 2.55 12.33 -14.87
N VAL A 512 2.36 11.34 -14.01
CA VAL A 512 1.13 10.52 -13.99
C VAL A 512 -0.04 11.44 -13.63
N LEU A 513 -1.14 11.45 -14.36
CA LEU A 513 -2.34 12.21 -13.98
C LEU A 513 -2.95 11.61 -12.71
N VAL A 514 -3.30 12.44 -11.72
CA VAL A 514 -4.07 12.02 -10.54
C VAL A 514 -5.41 12.73 -10.58
N THR A 515 -6.50 11.99 -10.70
CA THR A 515 -7.86 12.56 -10.78
C THR A 515 -8.87 11.71 -10.03
N ASP A 516 -10.05 12.27 -9.73
CA ASP A 516 -11.18 11.56 -9.12
C ASP A 516 -10.78 10.88 -7.80
N LEU A 517 -10.28 11.71 -6.88
CA LEU A 517 -9.72 11.31 -5.60
C LEU A 517 -10.61 11.82 -4.45
N THR A 518 -11.29 10.91 -3.77
CA THR A 518 -12.20 11.24 -2.68
C THR A 518 -11.62 10.81 -1.33
N TYR A 519 -11.58 11.76 -0.39
CA TYR A 519 -11.34 11.51 1.03
C TYR A 519 -12.61 11.85 1.80
N ARG A 520 -13.22 10.85 2.43
CA ARG A 520 -14.48 11.00 3.15
C ARG A 520 -14.43 10.41 4.55
N ASN A 521 -14.93 11.14 5.54
CA ASN A 521 -15.05 10.66 6.92
C ASN A 521 -13.71 10.08 7.43
N ILE A 522 -12.67 10.91 7.40
CA ILE A 522 -11.33 10.55 7.88
C ILE A 522 -11.06 11.33 9.15
N LYS A 523 -10.91 10.62 10.27
CA LYS A 523 -10.85 11.24 11.59
C LYS A 523 -9.66 10.74 12.39
N GLY A 524 -9.17 11.56 13.32
CA GLY A 524 -8.22 11.09 14.33
C GLY A 524 -7.08 12.05 14.60
N THR A 525 -5.90 11.49 14.87
CA THR A 525 -4.74 12.28 15.31
C THR A 525 -3.51 12.14 14.43
N TYR A 526 -2.76 13.24 14.31
CA TYR A 526 -1.52 13.33 13.56
C TYR A 526 -0.33 13.76 14.43
N ASP A 527 0.87 13.38 14.00
CA ASP A 527 2.11 13.84 14.62
C ASP A 527 2.49 15.23 14.10
N VAL A 528 2.61 16.20 15.01
CA VAL A 528 2.83 17.62 14.70
C VAL A 528 4.18 17.96 14.07
N ARG A 529 5.06 16.98 13.85
CA ARG A 529 6.32 17.18 13.10
C ARG A 529 6.09 17.60 11.66
N THR A 530 4.93 17.32 11.08
CA THR A 530 4.52 17.76 9.73
C THR A 530 3.03 18.12 9.69
N PRO A 531 2.60 18.97 8.74
CA PRO A 531 1.19 19.14 8.45
C PRO A 531 0.52 17.81 8.09
N PRO A 532 -0.73 17.56 8.51
CA PRO A 532 -1.40 16.28 8.27
C PRO A 532 -1.78 16.05 6.82
N ILE A 533 -1.95 17.12 6.03
CA ILE A 533 -2.40 17.06 4.64
C ILE A 533 -1.35 17.72 3.74
N HIS A 534 -0.91 16.98 2.72
CA HIS A 534 0.14 17.41 1.82
C HIS A 534 -0.16 16.94 0.38
N PHE A 535 -0.57 17.86 -0.48
CA PHE A 535 -0.83 17.62 -1.90
C PHE A 535 0.19 18.36 -2.78
N ALA A 536 1.26 17.67 -3.16
CA ALA A 536 2.30 18.19 -4.05
C ALA A 536 2.14 17.59 -5.46
N CYS A 537 1.36 18.27 -6.30
CA CYS A 537 1.10 17.85 -7.67
C CYS A 537 2.05 18.52 -8.68
N SER A 538 2.32 17.89 -9.82
CA SER A 538 3.28 18.36 -10.83
C SER A 538 2.93 19.74 -11.36
N ASP A 539 3.94 20.58 -11.64
CA ASP A 539 3.77 21.91 -12.25
C ASP A 539 3.02 21.87 -13.59
N THR A 540 3.13 20.77 -14.34
CA THR A 540 2.57 20.62 -15.69
C THR A 540 1.33 19.73 -15.76
N VAL A 541 1.13 18.87 -14.76
CA VAL A 541 -0.01 17.94 -14.70
C VAL A 541 -0.63 18.06 -13.31
N ALA A 542 -1.61 18.95 -13.19
CA ALA A 542 -2.33 19.19 -11.94
C ALA A 542 -3.07 17.94 -11.47
N CYS A 543 -3.18 17.75 -10.15
CA CYS A 543 -4.19 16.83 -9.61
C CYS A 543 -5.57 17.49 -9.69
N ARG A 544 -6.59 16.72 -10.09
CA ARG A 544 -7.93 17.25 -10.35
C ARG A 544 -9.01 16.45 -9.65
N ASN A 545 -10.19 17.05 -9.51
CA ASN A 545 -11.37 16.42 -8.92
C ASN A 545 -11.05 15.74 -7.57
N ILE A 546 -10.30 16.44 -6.71
CA ILE A 546 -10.10 16.04 -5.32
C ILE A 546 -11.34 16.44 -4.53
N THR A 547 -11.95 15.51 -3.80
CA THR A 547 -13.10 15.79 -2.93
C THR A 547 -12.72 15.52 -1.48
N LEU A 548 -12.88 16.52 -0.62
CA LEU A 548 -12.72 16.40 0.83
C LEU A 548 -14.09 16.55 1.51
N SER A 549 -14.43 15.59 2.36
CA SER A 549 -15.71 15.58 3.08
C SER A 549 -15.52 14.93 4.45
N GLU A 550 -15.98 15.58 5.51
CA GLU A 550 -15.91 15.07 6.90
C GLU A 550 -14.50 14.65 7.36
N VAL A 551 -13.47 15.46 7.03
CA VAL A 551 -12.08 15.21 7.46
C VAL A 551 -11.78 16.02 8.74
N GLU A 552 -11.43 15.32 9.82
CA GLU A 552 -11.19 15.91 11.15
C GLU A 552 -9.91 15.33 11.78
N LEU A 553 -8.80 16.05 11.63
CA LEU A 553 -7.47 15.62 12.08
C LEU A 553 -6.94 16.60 13.13
N TYR A 554 -6.65 16.08 14.32
CA TYR A 554 -6.15 16.84 15.47
C TYR A 554 -4.71 16.46 15.81
N PRO A 555 -3.92 17.36 16.43
CA PRO A 555 -2.62 16.96 16.94
C PRO A 555 -2.77 15.81 17.94
N HIS A 556 -1.94 14.76 17.83
CA HIS A 556 -1.88 13.68 18.81
C HIS A 556 -1.39 14.22 20.16
N GLU A 557 -0.34 15.03 20.09
CA GLU A 557 0.16 15.86 21.18
C GLU A 557 0.52 17.24 20.62
N GLY A 558 0.40 18.29 21.44
CA GLY A 558 0.77 19.65 21.06
C GLY A 558 -0.39 20.50 20.54
N GLU A 559 -0.04 21.60 19.87
CA GLU A 559 -1.00 22.55 19.32
C GLU A 559 -1.31 22.25 17.86
N LEU A 560 -2.48 22.72 17.41
CA LEU A 560 -2.95 22.54 16.04
C LEU A 560 -2.02 23.25 15.05
N MET A 561 -1.61 22.55 13.99
CA MET A 561 -0.88 23.11 12.86
C MET A 561 -1.87 23.43 11.72
N ASP A 562 -2.05 24.71 11.44
CA ASP A 562 -3.04 25.23 10.47
C ASP A 562 -2.49 25.37 9.03
N ASP A 563 -1.40 24.67 8.70
CA ASP A 563 -0.71 24.83 7.42
C ASP A 563 -0.72 23.56 6.53
N PRO A 564 -1.88 23.00 6.13
CA PRO A 564 -1.92 22.07 5.00
C PRO A 564 -1.20 22.62 3.78
N PHE A 565 -0.54 21.73 3.03
CA PHE A 565 0.16 22.12 1.81
C PHE A 565 -0.62 21.65 0.58
N CYS A 566 -0.79 22.54 -0.39
CA CYS A 566 -1.31 22.23 -1.70
C CYS A 566 -0.47 22.94 -2.77
N TRP A 567 -0.11 22.21 -3.81
CA TRP A 567 0.53 22.74 -4.99
C TRP A 567 -0.06 22.09 -6.24
N ASN A 568 -0.54 22.92 -7.15
CA ASN A 568 -1.24 22.53 -8.38
C ASN A 568 -2.32 21.45 -8.18
N ALA A 569 -3.09 21.57 -7.10
CA ALA A 569 -4.12 20.63 -6.69
C ALA A 569 -5.49 21.32 -6.73
N TYR A 570 -6.45 20.69 -7.42
CA TYR A 570 -7.78 21.24 -7.65
C TYR A 570 -8.87 20.31 -7.16
N GLY A 571 -9.89 20.87 -6.53
CA GLY A 571 -10.92 20.10 -5.86
C GLY A 571 -11.94 20.94 -5.12
N ILE A 572 -12.78 20.27 -4.35
CA ILE A 572 -13.82 20.88 -3.52
C ILE A 572 -13.77 20.35 -2.09
N GLN A 573 -14.23 21.19 -1.17
CA GLN A 573 -14.52 20.82 0.22
C GLN A 573 -16.05 20.79 0.38
N GLU A 574 -16.63 19.61 0.58
CA GLU A 574 -18.08 19.46 0.75
C GLU A 574 -18.52 19.87 2.17
N THR A 575 -17.63 19.73 3.14
CA THR A 575 -17.84 20.14 4.54
C THR A 575 -16.64 20.95 5.02
N ALA A 576 -16.79 21.63 6.16
CA ALA A 576 -15.63 22.17 6.86
C ALA A 576 -14.66 21.04 7.24
N ILE A 577 -13.36 21.30 7.09
CA ILE A 577 -12.26 20.36 7.34
C ILE A 577 -11.40 20.88 8.48
N ILE A 578 -10.85 19.97 9.30
CA ILE A 578 -9.89 20.30 10.36
C ILE A 578 -8.58 19.54 10.11
N PRO A 579 -7.43 20.24 10.03
CA PRO A 579 -7.27 21.70 9.93
C PRO A 579 -7.87 22.28 8.63
N PRO A 580 -8.21 23.59 8.57
CA PRO A 580 -8.69 24.23 7.34
C PRO A 580 -7.68 24.13 6.19
N ILE A 581 -8.15 23.93 4.96
CA ILE A 581 -7.29 23.74 3.77
C ILE A 581 -7.57 24.77 2.67
N ASP A 582 -7.17 26.02 2.90
CA ASP A 582 -7.41 27.14 1.98
C ASP A 582 -6.58 27.08 0.68
N CYS A 583 -5.59 26.19 0.62
CA CYS A 583 -4.69 26.04 -0.52
C CYS A 583 -5.26 25.20 -1.68
N LEU A 584 -6.34 24.43 -1.44
CA LEU A 584 -6.97 23.61 -2.47
C LEU A 584 -7.78 24.50 -3.42
N GLN A 585 -7.47 24.47 -4.71
CA GLN A 585 -8.06 25.39 -5.67
C GLN A 585 -9.38 24.86 -6.22
N GLU A 586 -10.41 25.69 -6.27
CA GLU A 586 -11.66 25.32 -6.93
C GLU A 586 -11.55 25.41 -8.47
N GLY A 587 -12.34 24.59 -9.16
CA GLY A 587 -12.43 24.59 -10.63
C GLY A 587 -11.34 23.75 -11.31
N GLU A 588 -10.97 24.15 -12.53
CA GLU A 588 -10.00 23.47 -13.38
C GLU A 588 -8.73 24.31 -13.57
N PRO A 589 -7.56 23.69 -13.80
CA PRO A 589 -6.32 24.43 -14.08
C PRO A 589 -6.45 25.28 -15.37
N GLN A 590 -5.86 26.47 -15.36
CA GLN A 590 -5.87 27.41 -16.49
C GLN A 590 -5.27 26.82 -17.78
N ALA A 591 -4.33 25.88 -17.63
CA ALA A 591 -3.79 25.07 -18.72
C ALA A 591 -4.06 23.60 -18.37
N ALA A 592 -5.25 23.12 -18.73
CA ALA A 592 -5.58 21.72 -18.62
C ALA A 592 -4.91 20.96 -19.77
N ALA A 593 -3.94 20.10 -19.47
CA ALA A 593 -3.54 19.06 -20.42
C ALA A 593 -4.77 18.24 -20.81
N GLU A 594 -4.94 17.93 -22.11
CA GLU A 594 -6.08 17.14 -22.57
C GLU A 594 -6.01 15.75 -21.93
N VAL A 595 -7.11 15.32 -21.27
CA VAL A 595 -7.20 14.01 -20.60
C VAL A 595 -6.97 12.85 -21.60
N SER A 596 -7.21 13.08 -22.89
CA SER A 596 -6.92 12.16 -24.00
C SER A 596 -5.45 11.77 -24.13
N GLU A 597 -4.51 12.60 -23.66
CA GLU A 597 -3.06 12.33 -23.68
C GLU A 597 -2.59 11.40 -22.55
N TYR A 598 -3.45 11.14 -21.55
CA TYR A 598 -3.10 10.40 -20.31
C TYR A 598 -3.88 9.10 -20.14
N THR A 599 -4.42 8.52 -21.23
CA THR A 599 -5.24 7.30 -21.17
C THR A 599 -4.44 6.08 -20.71
N CYS A 600 -5.08 5.36 -19.78
CA CYS A 600 -4.92 3.93 -19.57
C CYS A 600 -5.92 3.20 -20.50
#